data_AF-A0A224XI54-F1
#
_entry.id   AF-A0A224XI54-F1
#
_cell.length_a   1.000
_cell.length_b   1.000
_cell.length_c   1.000
_cell.angle_alpha   90.00
_cell.angle_beta   90.00
_cell.angle_gamma   90.00
#
_symmetry.space_group_name_H-M   'P 1'
#
loop_
_entity.id
_entity.type
_entity.pdbx_description
1 polymer ?
#
loop_
_entity_poly.entity_id
_entity_poly.type
_entity_poly.pdbx_seq_one_letter_code
_entity_poly.pdbx_strand_id
1 'polypeptide(L)'
;MRLFDALSAFVLLYCSEVWAVQYVDMVEKVQIKFLKLLLHLPLHTPDIYVRLETCQPHLKVKIFKRVLKWWHKLLLMPIDSLPRICLIRLIELMDNQRLPFNWAKFLSVILIDIGAHDIWHAQSPEVLQRNFNDLLEKFTNNCISRDINTALDSRYNPYYRNILPSLNLTNNYLNFRIPTYRLSIIAQIRLASKKFPALYIKGTKNKFYPEKRCNYCLSELDNLEHFFVNCSLLDALRNKWLSKYIDNSDPFVSLLDCMNSV
;
A
#
# COMPACT_ATOMS: atom_id res chain seq x y z
N MET A 1 8.09 -4.60 -9.01
CA MET A 1 8.48 -3.37 -8.28
C MET A 1 9.74 -2.69 -8.82
N ARG A 2 10.82 -3.41 -9.17
CA ARG A 2 12.07 -2.81 -9.70
C ARG A 2 11.86 -1.80 -10.85
N LEU A 3 10.81 -2.00 -11.67
CA LEU A 3 10.41 -1.09 -12.74
C LEU A 3 10.00 0.30 -12.23
N PHE A 4 9.19 0.37 -11.16
CA PHE A 4 8.79 1.66 -10.57
C PHE A 4 10.01 2.38 -9.99
N ASP A 5 10.87 1.64 -9.30
CA ASP A 5 12.09 2.19 -8.72
C ASP A 5 13.06 2.72 -9.78
N ALA A 6 13.18 2.02 -10.91
CA ALA A 6 14.05 2.41 -12.02
C ALA A 6 13.53 3.62 -12.81
N LEU A 7 12.21 3.73 -13.02
CA LEU A 7 11.64 4.75 -13.90
C LEU A 7 11.16 5.99 -13.15
N SER A 8 10.41 5.79 -12.07
CA SER A 8 9.63 6.85 -11.45
C SER A 8 10.21 7.30 -10.11
N ALA A 9 10.68 6.37 -9.29
CA ALA A 9 11.14 6.71 -7.94
C ALA A 9 12.39 7.60 -7.93
N PHE A 10 13.30 7.44 -8.89
CA PHE A 10 14.52 8.26 -8.95
C PHE A 10 14.19 9.75 -9.15
N VAL A 11 13.35 10.05 -10.14
CA VAL A 11 12.93 11.43 -10.45
C VAL A 11 12.04 11.97 -9.33
N LEU A 12 11.09 11.16 -8.85
CA LEU A 12 10.12 11.56 -7.84
C LEU A 12 10.76 11.84 -6.47
N LEU A 13 11.84 11.14 -6.11
CA LEU A 13 12.50 11.27 -4.81
C LEU A 13 13.77 12.13 -4.85
N TYR A 14 14.00 12.86 -5.94
CA TYR A 14 15.13 13.77 -6.02
C TYR A 14 15.00 14.87 -4.96
N CYS A 15 16.03 15.02 -4.12
CA CYS A 15 16.07 15.95 -2.97
C CYS A 15 14.86 15.86 -2.02
N SER A 16 14.19 14.71 -1.96
CA SER A 16 12.97 14.51 -1.16
C SER A 16 13.14 14.74 0.34
N GLU A 17 14.36 14.70 0.85
CA GLU A 17 14.70 14.96 2.25
C GLU A 17 14.33 16.37 2.74
N VAL A 18 14.19 17.35 1.84
CA VAL A 18 13.84 18.74 2.21
C VAL A 18 12.37 19.06 1.92
N TRP A 19 11.87 18.74 0.73
CA TRP A 19 10.53 19.17 0.30
C TRP A 19 9.46 18.09 0.51
N ALA A 20 9.79 16.81 0.38
CA ALA A 20 8.76 15.77 0.23
C ALA A 20 8.06 15.41 1.54
N VAL A 21 8.64 15.75 2.70
CA VAL A 21 8.08 15.42 4.03
C VAL A 21 6.66 15.97 4.20
N GLN A 22 6.39 17.14 3.62
CA GLN A 22 5.06 17.79 3.63
C GLN A 22 4.08 17.19 2.62
N TYR A 23 4.59 16.58 1.57
CA TYR A 23 3.82 16.09 0.43
C TYR A 23 3.82 14.57 0.35
N VAL A 24 4.13 13.88 1.45
CA VAL A 24 4.24 12.41 1.51
C VAL A 24 3.01 11.73 0.93
N ASP A 25 1.81 12.22 1.24
CA ASP A 25 0.55 11.65 0.72
C ASP A 25 0.37 11.88 -0.78
N MET A 26 0.86 13.00 -1.32
CA MET A 26 0.82 13.26 -2.77
C MET A 26 1.83 12.38 -3.51
N VAL A 27 3.02 12.21 -2.95
CA VAL A 27 4.07 11.33 -3.50
C VAL A 27 3.61 9.88 -3.50
N GLU A 28 2.95 9.43 -2.43
CA GLU A 28 2.40 8.08 -2.32
C GLU A 28 1.37 7.78 -3.44
N LYS A 29 0.50 8.75 -3.77
CA LYS A 29 -0.49 8.59 -4.86
C LYS A 29 0.14 8.25 -6.20
N VAL A 30 1.38 8.66 -6.45
CA VAL A 30 2.10 8.33 -7.70
C VAL A 30 2.38 6.84 -7.78
N GLN A 31 2.87 6.23 -6.69
CA GLN A 31 3.10 4.79 -6.61
C GLN A 31 1.79 4.02 -6.77
N ILE A 32 0.73 4.46 -6.10
CA ILE A 32 -0.57 3.78 -6.18
C ILE A 32 -1.17 3.86 -7.58
N LYS A 33 -1.09 5.02 -8.23
CA LYS A 33 -1.55 5.19 -9.62
C LYS A 33 -0.79 4.26 -10.55
N PHE A 34 0.52 4.14 -10.40
CA PHE A 34 1.34 3.21 -11.18
C PHE A 34 0.88 1.76 -10.98
N LEU A 35 0.67 1.32 -9.73
CA LEU A 35 0.24 -0.05 -9.41
C LEU A 35 -1.17 -0.35 -9.94
N LYS A 36 -2.11 0.58 -9.78
CA LYS A 36 -3.48 0.46 -10.32
C LYS A 36 -3.47 0.30 -11.84
N LEU A 37 -2.64 1.07 -12.54
CA LEU A 37 -2.48 0.94 -13.99
C LEU A 37 -1.86 -0.40 -14.39
N LEU A 38 -0.78 -0.82 -13.71
CA LEU A 38 -0.09 -2.08 -13.98
C LEU A 38 -1.02 -3.30 -13.81
N LEU A 39 -1.87 -3.27 -12.79
CA LEU A 39 -2.78 -4.38 -12.43
C LEU A 39 -4.20 -4.20 -12.97
N HIS A 40 -4.43 -3.22 -13.86
CA HIS A 40 -5.75 -2.91 -14.42
C HIS A 40 -6.86 -2.75 -13.36
N LEU A 41 -6.51 -2.22 -12.19
CA LEU A 41 -7.45 -2.02 -11.10
C LEU A 41 -8.32 -0.79 -11.35
N PRO A 42 -9.59 -0.81 -10.91
CA PRO A 42 -10.44 0.37 -10.95
C PRO A 42 -9.82 1.56 -10.19
N LEU A 43 -10.05 2.79 -10.69
CA LEU A 43 -9.54 4.02 -10.05
C LEU A 43 -10.01 4.17 -8.59
N HIS A 44 -11.22 3.69 -8.30
CA HIS A 44 -11.87 3.72 -7.00
C HIS A 44 -11.48 2.57 -6.06
N THR A 45 -10.59 1.66 -6.47
CA THR A 45 -10.01 0.69 -5.52
C THR A 45 -9.24 1.47 -4.45
N PRO A 46 -9.50 1.28 -3.15
CA PRO A 46 -8.84 2.09 -2.14
C PRO A 46 -7.34 1.80 -2.08
N ASP A 47 -6.55 2.86 -1.87
CA ASP A 47 -5.09 2.81 -1.96
C ASP A 47 -4.46 1.80 -0.98
N ILE A 48 -5.08 1.62 0.18
CA ILE A 48 -4.69 0.68 1.24
C ILE A 48 -4.71 -0.77 0.73
N TYR A 49 -5.78 -1.15 0.02
CA TYR A 49 -5.91 -2.50 -0.54
C TYR A 49 -4.82 -2.76 -1.57
N VAL A 50 -4.54 -1.78 -2.42
CA VAL A 50 -3.46 -1.89 -3.41
C VAL A 50 -2.12 -2.10 -2.74
N ARG A 51 -1.79 -1.36 -1.67
CA ARG A 51 -0.51 -1.53 -0.95
C ARG A 51 -0.38 -2.89 -0.29
N LEU A 52 -1.40 -3.31 0.45
CA LEU A 52 -1.42 -4.59 1.15
C LEU A 52 -1.31 -5.76 0.17
N GLU A 53 -2.05 -5.71 -0.93
CA GLU A 53 -2.06 -6.76 -1.98
C GLU A 53 -0.78 -6.78 -2.82
N THR A 54 0.00 -5.70 -2.81
CA THR A 54 1.26 -5.67 -3.55
C THR A 54 2.49 -5.81 -2.63
N CYS A 55 2.28 -5.87 -1.31
CA CYS A 55 3.32 -5.83 -0.29
C CYS A 55 4.37 -4.73 -0.54
N GLN A 56 3.92 -3.58 -1.06
CA GLN A 56 4.85 -2.52 -1.45
C GLN A 56 5.18 -1.66 -0.24
N PRO A 57 6.46 -1.41 0.06
CA PRO A 57 6.82 -0.48 1.10
C PRO A 57 6.34 0.91 0.70
N HIS A 58 5.79 1.63 1.66
CA HIS A 58 5.35 2.99 1.44
C HIS A 58 6.50 3.88 0.98
N LEU A 59 6.24 4.76 0.02
CA LEU A 59 7.23 5.77 -0.38
C LEU A 59 7.59 6.69 0.79
N LYS A 60 6.65 6.97 1.68
CA LYS A 60 6.92 7.76 2.88
C LYS A 60 8.03 7.17 3.76
N VAL A 61 8.21 5.84 3.80
CA VAL A 61 9.32 5.18 4.52
C VAL A 61 10.66 5.47 3.82
N LYS A 62 10.69 5.46 2.49
CA LYS A 62 11.90 5.84 1.72
C LYS A 62 12.25 7.31 1.93
N ILE A 63 11.25 8.20 1.97
CA ILE A 63 11.43 9.63 2.27
C ILE A 63 11.97 9.79 3.70
N PHE A 64 11.33 9.18 4.69
CA PHE A 64 11.75 9.23 6.09
C PHE A 64 13.21 8.79 6.27
N LYS A 65 13.62 7.69 5.61
CA LYS A 65 15.03 7.25 5.60
C LYS A 65 15.99 8.30 5.06
N ARG A 66 15.61 9.01 3.99
CA ARG A 66 16.43 10.08 3.40
C ARG A 66 16.51 11.29 4.34
N VAL A 67 15.39 11.67 4.94
CA VAL A 67 15.31 12.74 5.94
C VAL A 67 16.19 12.43 7.14
N LEU A 68 16.12 11.22 7.72
CA LEU A 68 16.96 10.83 8.85
C LEU A 68 18.46 10.89 8.50
N LYS A 69 18.85 10.42 7.31
CA LYS A 69 20.24 10.52 6.84
C LYS A 69 20.68 11.96 6.66
N TRP A 70 19.82 12.81 6.14
CA TRP A 70 20.09 14.23 5.96
C TRP A 70 20.23 14.94 7.30
N TRP A 71 19.32 14.68 8.23
CA TRP A 71 19.38 15.21 9.59
C TRP A 71 20.65 14.77 10.31
N HIS A 72 21.01 13.48 10.24
CA HIS A 72 22.28 12.98 10.79
C HIS A 72 23.50 13.70 10.19
N LYS A 73 23.51 13.92 8.87
CA LYS A 73 24.59 14.67 8.20
C LYS A 73 24.65 16.12 8.70
N LEU A 74 23.52 16.79 8.87
CA LEU A 74 23.46 18.15 9.42
C LEU A 74 23.95 18.19 10.88
N LEU A 75 23.64 17.17 11.67
CA LEU A 75 24.09 17.07 13.07
C LEU A 75 25.61 16.93 13.21
N LEU A 76 26.28 16.33 12.22
CA LEU A 76 27.74 16.21 12.16
C LEU A 76 28.45 17.45 11.60
N MET A 77 27.73 18.38 10.96
CA MET A 77 28.34 19.57 10.38
C MET A 77 28.72 20.61 11.44
N PRO A 78 29.79 21.40 11.22
CA PRO A 78 30.17 22.52 12.08
C PRO A 78 29.03 23.53 12.25
N ILE A 79 28.93 24.16 13.42
CA ILE A 79 27.81 25.03 13.77
C ILE A 79 27.73 26.31 12.92
N ASP A 80 28.88 26.75 12.44
CA ASP A 80 29.14 27.88 11.55
C ASP A 80 28.87 27.55 10.07
N SER A 81 28.66 26.28 9.72
CA SER A 81 28.30 25.91 8.36
C SER A 81 26.87 26.35 8.02
N LEU A 82 26.69 26.91 6.82
CA LEU A 82 25.39 27.39 6.35
C LEU A 82 24.26 26.35 6.52
N PRO A 83 24.43 25.06 6.16
CA PRO A 83 23.37 24.08 6.34
C PRO A 83 22.98 23.86 7.81
N ARG A 84 23.95 23.89 8.73
CA ARG A 84 23.69 23.75 10.17
C ARG A 84 22.97 24.97 10.72
N ILE A 85 23.36 26.17 10.31
CA ILE A 85 22.66 27.41 10.64
C ILE A 85 21.19 27.34 10.16
N CYS A 86 20.95 26.89 8.93
CA CYS A 86 19.60 26.72 8.41
C CYS A 86 18.77 25.73 9.24
N LEU A 87 19.35 24.61 9.68
CA LEU A 87 18.66 23.66 10.57
C LEU A 87 18.28 24.33 11.90
N ILE A 88 19.21 25.02 12.54
CA ILE A 88 18.98 25.70 13.82
C ILE A 88 17.84 26.70 13.67
N ARG A 89 17.88 27.53 12.61
CA ARG A 89 16.79 28.46 12.31
C ARG A 89 15.45 27.78 12.06
N LEU A 90 15.44 26.63 11.38
CA LEU A 90 14.21 25.86 11.19
C LEU A 90 13.66 25.34 12.53
N ILE A 91 14.52 24.89 13.44
CA ILE A 91 14.11 24.44 14.78
C ILE A 91 13.52 25.60 15.59
N GLU A 92 14.18 26.75 15.60
CA GLU A 92 13.69 27.98 16.28
C GLU A 92 12.33 28.45 15.75
N LEU A 93 12.05 28.19 14.47
CA LEU A 93 10.83 28.63 13.78
C LEU A 93 9.73 27.54 13.72
N MET A 94 9.85 26.43 14.45
CA MET A 94 8.86 25.34 14.41
C MET A 94 7.46 25.79 14.84
N ASP A 95 7.36 26.70 15.80
CA ASP A 95 6.07 27.21 16.32
C ASP A 95 5.53 28.39 15.49
N ASN A 96 6.28 28.86 14.50
CA ASN A 96 5.86 29.97 13.67
C ASN A 96 4.85 29.52 12.61
N GLN A 97 3.58 29.91 12.80
CA GLN A 97 2.51 29.62 11.86
C GLN A 97 2.71 30.23 10.45
N ARG A 98 3.59 31.23 10.32
CA ARG A 98 3.90 31.89 9.02
C ARG A 98 4.90 31.10 8.17
N LEU A 99 5.50 30.04 8.70
CA LEU A 99 6.42 29.17 7.95
C LEU A 99 5.77 27.79 7.71
N PRO A 100 4.87 27.68 6.70
CA PRO A 100 4.16 26.44 6.44
C PRO A 100 5.09 25.29 6.01
N PHE A 101 6.28 25.63 5.49
CA PHE A 101 7.20 24.66 4.87
C PHE A 101 8.44 24.40 5.75
N ASN A 102 8.25 23.82 6.94
CA ASN A 102 9.34 23.47 7.85
C ASN A 102 9.51 21.96 8.01
N TRP A 103 10.41 21.34 7.22
CA TRP A 103 10.63 19.89 7.26
C TRP A 103 11.09 19.38 8.65
N ALA A 104 11.80 20.20 9.43
CA ALA A 104 12.25 19.85 10.77
C ALA A 104 11.05 19.66 11.72
N LYS A 105 10.03 20.52 11.60
CA LYS A 105 8.75 20.36 12.30
C LYS A 105 8.06 19.05 11.95
N PHE A 106 7.98 18.70 10.67
CA PHE A 106 7.34 17.45 10.27
C PHE A 106 8.11 16.23 10.74
N LEU A 107 9.46 16.29 10.72
CA LEU A 107 10.29 15.24 11.27
C LEU A 107 10.02 15.05 12.78
N SER A 108 9.92 16.13 13.55
CA SER A 108 9.63 16.03 14.99
C SER A 108 8.26 15.40 15.25
N VAL A 109 7.23 15.78 14.48
CA VAL A 109 5.89 15.18 14.57
C VAL A 109 5.94 13.69 14.27
N ILE A 110 6.62 13.27 13.20
CA ILE A 110 6.77 11.85 12.86
C ILE A 110 7.47 11.08 13.98
N LEU A 111 8.52 11.66 14.59
CA LEU A 111 9.24 11.03 15.69
C LEU A 111 8.35 10.91 16.94
N ILE A 112 7.53 11.92 17.25
CA ILE A 112 6.56 11.87 18.34
C ILE A 112 5.51 10.77 18.08
N ASP A 113 4.97 10.70 16.86
CA ASP A 113 3.95 9.70 16.47
C ASP A 113 4.44 8.25 16.62
N ILE A 114 5.75 8.01 16.51
CA ILE A 114 6.35 6.68 16.71
C ILE A 114 6.99 6.49 18.10
N GLY A 115 6.73 7.40 19.05
CA GLY A 115 7.23 7.32 20.42
C GLY A 115 8.72 7.61 20.59
N ALA A 116 9.34 8.32 19.63
CA ALA A 116 10.77 8.63 19.57
C ALA A 116 11.10 10.11 19.87
N HIS A 117 10.26 10.77 20.67
CA HIS A 117 10.43 12.17 21.05
C HIS A 117 11.78 12.47 21.73
N ASP A 118 12.30 11.56 22.56
CA ASP A 118 13.60 11.71 23.23
C ASP A 118 14.76 11.87 22.24
N ILE A 119 14.70 11.15 21.11
CA ILE A 119 15.73 11.21 20.06
C ILE A 119 15.71 12.58 19.39
N TRP A 120 14.52 13.15 19.18
CA TRP A 120 14.39 14.53 18.70
C TRP A 120 15.00 15.54 19.67
N HIS A 121 14.72 15.42 20.97
CA HIS A 121 15.24 16.35 21.98
C HIS A 121 16.75 16.25 22.19
N ALA A 122 17.32 15.05 22.06
CA ALA A 122 18.76 14.84 22.25
C ALA A 122 19.63 15.62 21.24
N GLN A 123 19.14 15.88 20.02
CA GLN A 123 19.87 16.54 18.93
C GLN A 123 21.32 16.03 18.75
N SER A 124 21.57 14.76 19.07
CA SER A 124 22.90 14.13 19.05
C SER A 124 23.01 13.18 17.85
N PRO A 125 24.08 13.31 17.04
CA PRO A 125 24.31 12.40 15.92
C PRO A 125 24.56 10.96 16.41
N GLU A 126 25.21 10.77 17.56
CA GLU A 126 25.49 9.43 18.13
C GLU A 126 24.20 8.72 18.55
N VAL A 127 23.29 9.44 19.22
CA VAL A 127 21.99 8.89 19.63
C VAL A 127 21.16 8.52 18.41
N LEU A 128 21.11 9.39 17.41
CA LEU A 128 20.41 9.13 16.15
C LEU A 128 20.99 7.91 15.41
N GLN A 129 22.32 7.80 15.34
CA GLN A 129 22.99 6.69 14.64
C GLN A 129 22.66 5.34 15.30
N ARG A 130 22.70 5.26 16.63
CA ARG A 130 22.39 4.03 17.38
C ARG A 130 20.95 3.57 17.17
N ASN A 131 20.02 4.51 17.08
CA ASN A 131 18.58 4.22 16.94
C ASN A 131 18.09 4.21 15.48
N PHE A 132 18.97 4.40 14.49
CA PHE A 132 18.57 4.62 13.10
C PHE A 132 17.69 3.49 12.53
N ASN A 133 18.07 2.23 12.77
CA ASN A 133 17.30 1.09 12.26
C ASN A 133 15.99 0.89 13.02
N ASP A 134 16.00 1.09 14.34
CA ASP A 134 14.80 1.02 15.19
C ASP A 134 13.77 2.09 14.77
N LEU A 135 14.20 3.32 14.50
CA LEU A 135 13.34 4.39 13.99
C LEU A 135 12.68 4.00 12.65
N LEU A 136 13.46 3.43 11.73
CA LEU A 136 12.94 2.99 10.44
C LEU A 136 11.94 1.85 10.60
N GLU A 137 12.23 0.90 11.47
CA GLU A 137 11.35 -0.23 11.74
C GLU A 137 10.05 0.23 12.40
N LYS A 138 10.11 1.04 13.45
CA LYS A 138 8.95 1.64 14.12
C LYS A 138 8.07 2.41 13.14
N PHE A 139 8.67 3.23 12.28
CA PHE A 139 7.90 3.98 11.28
C PHE A 139 7.28 3.08 10.21
N THR A 140 8.00 2.05 9.77
CA THR A 140 7.50 1.06 8.81
C THR A 140 6.31 0.30 9.40
N ASN A 141 6.45 -0.19 10.63
CA ASN A 141 5.41 -0.91 11.36
C ASN A 141 4.19 -0.02 11.60
N ASN A 142 4.38 1.24 11.98
CA ASN A 142 3.29 2.21 12.12
C ASN A 142 2.49 2.36 10.80
N CYS A 143 3.19 2.47 9.66
CA CYS A 143 2.53 2.56 8.36
C CYS A 143 1.72 1.29 8.01
N ILE A 144 2.30 0.11 8.25
CA ILE A 144 1.65 -1.18 7.99
C ILE A 144 0.44 -1.37 8.89
N SER A 145 0.59 -1.13 10.20
CA SER A 145 -0.50 -1.26 11.18
C SER A 145 -1.68 -0.35 10.84
N ARG A 146 -1.41 0.88 10.40
CA ARG A 146 -2.46 1.81 9.97
C ARG A 146 -3.22 1.30 8.74
N ASP A 147 -2.50 0.74 7.76
CA ASP A 147 -3.11 0.14 6.58
C ASP A 147 -3.96 -1.09 6.95
N ILE A 148 -3.44 -1.98 7.79
CA ILE A 148 -4.17 -3.18 8.26
C ILE A 148 -5.46 -2.77 8.99
N ASN A 149 -5.36 -1.88 9.99
CA ASN A 149 -6.52 -1.41 10.75
C ASN A 149 -7.58 -0.80 9.83
N THR A 150 -7.16 0.05 8.89
CA THR A 150 -8.10 0.67 7.95
C THR A 150 -8.73 -0.35 6.99
N ALA A 151 -7.98 -1.40 6.60
CA ALA A 151 -8.51 -2.48 5.75
C ALA A 151 -9.51 -3.36 6.49
N LEU A 152 -9.26 -3.66 7.76
CA LEU A 152 -10.16 -4.44 8.62
C LEU A 152 -11.50 -3.73 8.86
N ASP A 153 -11.47 -2.40 9.02
CA ASP A 153 -12.66 -1.57 9.23
C ASP A 153 -13.42 -1.22 7.93
N SER A 154 -12.81 -1.49 6.78
CA SER A 154 -13.34 -1.09 5.48
C SER A 154 -14.50 -1.98 5.01
N ARG A 155 -15.57 -1.33 4.54
CA ARG A 155 -16.73 -2.01 3.90
C ARG A 155 -16.55 -2.27 2.40
N TYR A 156 -15.40 -1.91 1.82
CA TYR A 156 -15.17 -2.01 0.38
C TYR A 156 -15.13 -3.46 -0.13
N ASN A 157 -14.37 -4.32 0.54
CA ASN A 157 -14.30 -5.75 0.28
C ASN A 157 -14.23 -6.51 1.62
N PRO A 158 -15.33 -7.15 2.06
CA PRO A 158 -15.40 -7.84 3.35
C PRO A 158 -14.68 -9.20 3.35
N TYR A 159 -14.37 -9.78 2.19
CA TYR A 159 -13.59 -11.04 2.11
C TYR A 159 -12.10 -10.76 2.32
N TYR A 160 -11.66 -9.53 2.07
CA TYR A 160 -10.24 -9.17 2.15
C TYR A 160 -9.64 -9.33 3.56
N ARG A 161 -10.46 -9.15 4.61
CA ARG A 161 -10.03 -9.39 6.01
C ARG A 161 -9.72 -10.86 6.30
N ASN A 162 -10.34 -11.78 5.56
CA ASN A 162 -10.14 -13.22 5.75
C ASN A 162 -8.87 -13.70 5.04
N ILE A 163 -8.50 -13.05 3.93
CA ILE A 163 -7.25 -13.34 3.20
C ILE A 163 -6.05 -12.55 3.72
N LEU A 164 -6.27 -11.55 4.59
CA LEU A 164 -5.20 -10.74 5.18
C LEU A 164 -4.14 -11.55 5.95
N PRO A 165 -4.50 -12.56 6.77
CA PRO A 165 -3.53 -13.43 7.43
C PRO A 165 -2.66 -14.25 6.46
N SER A 166 -3.20 -14.63 5.31
CA SER A 166 -2.46 -15.39 4.28
C SER A 166 -1.48 -14.51 3.48
N LEU A 167 -1.58 -13.18 3.61
CA LEU A 167 -0.70 -12.24 2.91
C LEU A 167 0.73 -12.21 3.44
N ASN A 168 1.06 -12.90 4.55
CA ASN A 168 2.38 -13.03 5.20
C ASN A 168 3.55 -12.39 4.43
N LEU A 169 3.58 -11.05 4.44
CA LEU A 169 4.58 -10.12 3.90
C LEU A 169 5.06 -10.33 2.44
N THR A 170 4.57 -11.32 1.71
CA THR A 170 4.88 -11.57 0.30
C THR A 170 3.67 -12.15 -0.44
N ASN A 171 3.07 -11.35 -1.33
CA ASN A 171 2.12 -11.86 -2.31
C ASN A 171 2.87 -12.71 -3.34
N ASN A 172 2.78 -14.03 -3.16
CA ASN A 172 3.50 -15.03 -3.94
C ASN A 172 3.10 -14.96 -5.42
N TYR A 173 1.82 -14.69 -5.72
CA TYR A 173 1.37 -14.67 -7.11
C TYR A 173 2.01 -13.58 -7.97
N LEU A 174 2.33 -12.42 -7.40
CA LEU A 174 2.99 -11.33 -8.14
C LEU A 174 4.40 -11.71 -8.62
N ASN A 175 4.98 -12.77 -8.05
CA ASN A 175 6.28 -13.31 -8.43
C ASN A 175 6.19 -14.46 -9.45
N PHE A 176 4.97 -14.89 -9.83
CA PHE A 176 4.81 -15.94 -10.83
C PHE A 176 5.31 -15.49 -12.20
N ARG A 177 5.97 -16.40 -12.92
CA ARG A 177 6.46 -16.17 -14.28
C ARG A 177 5.35 -16.37 -15.31
N ILE A 178 4.26 -15.63 -15.15
CA ILE A 178 3.11 -15.64 -16.06
C ILE A 178 2.89 -14.26 -16.69
N PRO A 179 2.18 -14.18 -17.83
CA PRO A 179 1.89 -12.89 -18.45
C PRO A 179 1.17 -11.92 -17.50
N THR A 180 1.53 -10.64 -17.55
CA THR A 180 1.02 -9.58 -16.65
C THR A 180 -0.50 -9.49 -16.64
N TYR A 181 -1.17 -9.79 -17.76
CA TYR A 181 -2.64 -9.79 -17.80
C TYR A 181 -3.25 -10.86 -16.86
N ARG A 182 -2.60 -12.02 -16.66
CA ARG A 182 -3.08 -13.06 -15.73
C ARG A 182 -2.89 -12.63 -14.28
N LEU A 183 -1.73 -12.04 -13.95
CA LEU A 183 -1.48 -11.43 -12.64
C LEU A 183 -2.52 -10.36 -12.33
N SER A 184 -2.86 -9.53 -13.33
CA SER A 184 -3.87 -8.49 -13.20
C SER A 184 -5.25 -9.07 -12.93
N ILE A 185 -5.61 -10.23 -13.49
CA ILE A 185 -6.90 -10.87 -13.24
C ILE A 185 -6.97 -11.36 -11.78
N ILE A 186 -5.90 -11.98 -11.27
CA ILE A 186 -5.83 -12.41 -9.87
C ILE A 186 -6.00 -11.21 -8.93
N ALA A 187 -5.23 -10.14 -9.17
CA ALA A 187 -5.33 -8.91 -8.37
C ALA A 187 -6.73 -8.29 -8.44
N GLN A 188 -7.36 -8.26 -9.62
CA GLN A 188 -8.70 -7.73 -9.79
C GLN A 188 -9.77 -8.54 -9.05
N ILE A 189 -9.67 -9.87 -9.04
CA ILE A 189 -10.60 -10.74 -8.32
C ILE A 189 -10.42 -10.53 -6.80
N ARG A 190 -9.18 -10.55 -6.31
CA ARG A 190 -8.86 -10.37 -4.88
C ARG A 190 -9.23 -8.99 -4.35
N LEU A 191 -9.09 -7.94 -5.17
CA LEU A 191 -9.38 -6.55 -4.80
C LEU A 191 -10.76 -6.04 -5.26
N ALA A 192 -11.62 -6.92 -5.74
CA ALA A 192 -12.92 -6.51 -6.25
C ALA A 192 -13.80 -5.88 -5.16
N SER A 193 -14.52 -4.82 -5.52
CA SER A 193 -15.52 -4.23 -4.64
C SER A 193 -16.72 -5.16 -4.50
N LYS A 194 -17.28 -5.26 -3.29
CA LYS A 194 -18.57 -5.95 -3.09
C LYS A 194 -19.74 -5.23 -3.75
N LYS A 195 -19.73 -3.89 -3.78
CA LYS A 195 -20.85 -3.08 -4.32
C LYS A 195 -20.82 -2.96 -5.84
N PHE A 196 -19.63 -2.76 -6.40
CA PHE A 196 -19.44 -2.55 -7.83
C PHE A 196 -18.34 -3.46 -8.38
N PRO A 197 -18.54 -4.80 -8.40
CA PRO A 197 -17.54 -5.72 -8.89
C PRO A 197 -17.36 -5.56 -10.40
N ALA A 198 -16.12 -5.47 -10.86
CA ALA A 198 -15.81 -5.42 -12.28
C ALA A 198 -14.47 -6.09 -12.57
N LEU A 199 -14.39 -6.82 -13.68
CA LEU A 199 -13.19 -7.48 -14.18
C LEU A 199 -12.87 -6.99 -15.59
N TYR A 200 -11.64 -6.57 -15.80
CA TYR A 200 -11.07 -6.14 -17.06
C TYR A 200 -10.23 -7.27 -17.67
N ILE A 201 -10.69 -7.79 -18.80
CA ILE A 201 -10.07 -8.93 -19.48
C ILE A 201 -9.86 -8.55 -20.95
N LYS A 202 -8.59 -8.50 -21.40
CA LYS A 202 -8.23 -8.26 -22.82
C LYS A 202 -8.95 -7.07 -23.48
N GLY A 203 -9.13 -5.95 -22.76
CA GLY A 203 -9.79 -4.76 -23.32
C GLY A 203 -11.27 -4.64 -22.98
N THR A 204 -11.92 -5.70 -22.48
CA THR A 204 -13.35 -5.69 -22.16
C THR A 204 -13.57 -5.59 -20.65
N LYS A 205 -14.49 -4.70 -20.25
CA LYS A 205 -14.89 -4.52 -18.85
C LYS A 205 -16.17 -5.31 -18.59
N ASN A 206 -16.06 -6.39 -17.84
CA ASN A 206 -17.17 -7.22 -17.38
C ASN A 206 -17.64 -6.69 -16.03
N LYS A 207 -18.88 -6.20 -15.95
CA LYS A 207 -19.46 -5.64 -14.72
C LYS A 207 -20.45 -6.64 -14.13
N PHE A 208 -20.48 -6.70 -12.81
CA PHE A 208 -21.45 -7.46 -12.04
C PHE A 208 -22.38 -6.47 -11.33
N TYR A 209 -23.64 -6.84 -11.18
CA TYR A 209 -24.67 -6.01 -10.56
C TYR A 209 -25.28 -6.72 -9.35
N PRO A 210 -24.70 -6.59 -8.15
CA PRO A 210 -25.17 -7.33 -6.96
C PRO A 210 -26.63 -7.05 -6.55
N GLU A 211 -27.25 -6.02 -7.12
CA GLU A 211 -28.67 -5.66 -6.92
C GLU A 211 -29.61 -6.36 -7.91
N LYS A 212 -29.07 -6.97 -8.97
CA LYS A 212 -29.82 -7.65 -10.03
C LYS A 212 -29.60 -9.15 -9.94
N ARG A 213 -30.49 -9.91 -10.57
CA ARG A 213 -30.30 -11.35 -10.74
C ARG A 213 -29.21 -11.63 -11.77
N CYS A 214 -28.49 -12.72 -11.56
CA CYS A 214 -27.48 -13.25 -12.46
C CYS A 214 -28.06 -13.47 -13.86
N ASN A 215 -27.41 -12.91 -14.88
CA ASN A 215 -27.84 -13.03 -16.28
C ASN A 215 -27.78 -14.48 -16.82
N TYR A 216 -27.04 -15.36 -16.13
CA TYR A 216 -26.92 -16.76 -16.49
C TYR A 216 -28.04 -17.58 -15.86
N CYS A 217 -28.05 -17.72 -14.53
CA CYS A 217 -28.97 -18.63 -13.85
C CYS A 217 -30.35 -18.02 -13.54
N LEU A 218 -30.48 -16.69 -13.55
CA LEU A 218 -31.71 -15.94 -13.21
C LEU A 218 -32.30 -16.19 -11.80
N SER A 219 -31.61 -16.95 -10.95
CA SER A 219 -32.10 -17.35 -9.62
C SER A 219 -31.50 -16.53 -8.48
N GLU A 220 -30.18 -16.32 -8.48
CA GLU A 220 -29.46 -15.58 -7.42
C GLU A 220 -28.94 -14.22 -7.89
N LEU A 221 -28.38 -13.43 -6.97
CA LEU A 221 -27.81 -12.11 -7.25
C LEU A 221 -26.50 -12.18 -8.05
N ASP A 222 -26.31 -11.21 -8.94
CA ASP A 222 -25.15 -11.12 -9.82
C ASP A 222 -23.92 -10.54 -9.11
N ASN A 223 -23.16 -11.41 -8.45
CA ASN A 223 -21.91 -11.05 -7.77
C ASN A 223 -20.80 -12.07 -8.06
N LEU A 224 -19.56 -11.74 -7.68
CA LEU A 224 -18.39 -12.58 -7.97
C LEU A 224 -18.42 -13.92 -7.24
N GLU A 225 -18.88 -13.94 -5.99
CA GLU A 225 -19.03 -15.19 -5.23
C GLU A 225 -20.00 -16.14 -5.95
N HIS A 226 -21.17 -15.64 -6.35
CA HIS A 226 -22.12 -16.40 -7.14
C HIS A 226 -21.50 -16.91 -8.45
N PHE A 227 -20.82 -16.03 -9.20
CA PHE A 227 -20.19 -16.39 -10.48
C PHE A 227 -19.18 -17.53 -10.33
N PHE A 228 -18.28 -17.44 -9.34
CA PHE A 228 -17.22 -18.42 -9.14
C PHE A 228 -17.66 -19.68 -8.40
N VAL A 229 -18.63 -19.60 -7.48
CA VAL A 229 -18.93 -20.67 -6.51
C VAL A 229 -20.36 -21.21 -6.59
N ASN A 230 -21.39 -20.39 -6.86
CA ASN A 230 -22.79 -20.83 -6.67
C ASN A 230 -23.58 -20.99 -7.98
N CYS A 231 -23.17 -20.36 -9.09
CA CYS A 231 -23.92 -20.38 -10.34
C CYS A 231 -24.08 -21.79 -10.90
N SER A 232 -25.33 -22.26 -11.02
CA SER A 232 -25.67 -23.61 -11.48
C SER A 232 -25.29 -23.87 -12.94
N LEU A 233 -25.44 -22.87 -13.82
CA LEU A 233 -25.05 -23.00 -15.23
C LEU A 233 -23.53 -23.10 -15.44
N LEU A 234 -22.74 -22.65 -14.46
CA LEU A 234 -21.28 -22.71 -14.51
C LEU A 234 -20.72 -23.93 -13.78
N ASP A 235 -21.58 -24.81 -13.27
CA ASP A 235 -21.15 -25.92 -12.42
C ASP A 235 -20.21 -26.90 -13.14
N ALA A 236 -20.51 -27.24 -14.40
CA ALA A 236 -19.62 -28.08 -15.22
C ALA A 236 -18.22 -27.46 -15.42
N LEU A 237 -18.14 -26.13 -15.59
CA LEU A 237 -16.87 -25.42 -15.73
C LEU A 237 -16.13 -25.32 -14.40
N ARG A 238 -16.85 -25.04 -13.30
CA ARG A 238 -16.30 -25.01 -11.95
C ARG A 238 -15.73 -26.36 -11.56
N ASN A 239 -16.46 -27.45 -11.79
CA ASN A 239 -16.02 -28.79 -11.49
C ASN A 239 -14.77 -29.20 -12.28
N LYS A 240 -14.64 -28.70 -13.52
CA LYS A 240 -13.48 -28.95 -14.37
C LYS A 240 -12.22 -28.17 -13.94
N TRP A 241 -12.36 -26.92 -13.53
CA TRP A 241 -11.21 -26.00 -13.37
C TRP A 241 -10.96 -25.50 -11.94
N LEU A 242 -11.99 -25.43 -11.10
CA LEU A 242 -11.95 -24.76 -9.79
C LEU A 242 -12.20 -25.69 -8.59
N SER A 243 -12.83 -26.85 -8.78
CA SER A 243 -13.19 -27.79 -7.70
C SER A 243 -12.03 -28.17 -6.77
N LYS A 244 -10.80 -28.20 -7.29
CA LYS A 244 -9.59 -28.53 -6.52
C LYS A 244 -9.14 -27.44 -5.54
N TYR A 245 -9.68 -26.22 -5.69
CA TYR A 245 -9.23 -25.02 -4.98
C TYR A 245 -10.31 -24.41 -4.08
N ILE A 246 -11.48 -25.05 -4.00
CA ILE A 246 -12.63 -24.58 -3.24
C ILE A 246 -12.81 -25.52 -2.05
N ASP A 247 -12.64 -25.00 -0.84
CA ASP A 247 -12.96 -25.72 0.40
C ASP A 247 -14.40 -25.47 0.83
N ASN A 248 -15.03 -26.48 1.45
CA ASN A 248 -16.45 -26.44 1.81
C ASN A 248 -16.80 -25.46 2.94
N SER A 249 -15.83 -24.95 3.71
CA SER A 249 -16.07 -24.07 4.85
C SER A 249 -16.30 -22.61 4.46
N ASP A 250 -15.40 -22.04 3.63
CA ASP A 250 -15.55 -20.72 3.01
C ASP A 250 -15.08 -20.81 1.54
N PRO A 251 -15.99 -21.20 0.62
CA PRO A 251 -15.65 -21.53 -0.76
C PRO A 251 -15.01 -20.38 -1.55
N PHE A 252 -15.45 -19.15 -1.30
CA PHE A 252 -14.94 -17.99 -2.03
C PHE A 252 -13.61 -17.52 -1.44
N VAL A 253 -13.47 -17.50 -0.11
CA VAL A 253 -12.20 -17.13 0.54
C VAL A 253 -11.10 -18.15 0.24
N SER A 254 -11.40 -19.44 0.30
CA SER A 254 -10.43 -20.50 -0.06
C SER A 254 -9.92 -20.36 -1.49
N LEU A 255 -10.83 -20.04 -2.43
CA LEU A 255 -10.45 -19.73 -3.81
C LEU A 255 -9.52 -18.50 -3.88
N LEU A 256 -9.84 -17.41 -3.18
CA LEU A 256 -9.02 -16.20 -3.16
C LEU A 256 -7.63 -16.48 -2.57
N ASP A 257 -7.54 -17.23 -1.47
CA ASP A 257 -6.27 -17.61 -0.83
C ASP A 257 -5.44 -18.53 -1.71
N CYS A 258 -6.07 -19.49 -2.38
CA CYS A 258 -5.42 -20.39 -3.31
C CYS A 258 -4.76 -19.63 -4.47
N MET A 259 -5.40 -18.57 -4.98
CA MET A 259 -4.82 -17.73 -6.04
C MET A 259 -3.51 -17.04 -5.64
N ASN A 260 -3.20 -16.91 -4.34
CA ASN A 260 -1.91 -16.41 -3.89
C ASN A 260 -0.81 -17.50 -3.99
N SER A 261 -1.18 -18.78 -3.95
CA SER A 261 -0.27 -19.89 -3.65
C SER A 261 0.09 -20.79 -4.84
N VAL A 262 -0.64 -20.69 -5.95
CA VAL A 262 -0.56 -21.57 -7.14
C VAL A 262 -0.17 -20.81 -8.39
#